data_AF-A0A3D4H8X2-F1
#
_entry.id   AF-A0A3D4H8X2-F1
#
_cell.length_a   1.000
_cell.length_b   1.000
_cell.length_c   1.000
_cell.angle_alpha   90.00
_cell.angle_beta   90.00
_cell.angle_gamma   90.00
#
_symmetry.space_group_name_H-M   'P 1'
#
loop_
_entity.id
_entity.type
_entity.pdbx_description
1 polymer ?
#
loop_
_entity_poly.entity_id
_entity_poly.type
_entity_poly.pdbx_seq_one_letter_code
_entity_poly.pdbx_strand_id
1 'polypeptide(L)'
;MDEIDPVEIPINGELDLHTFRPSEVKDLLEDYFEACSEKGIASVRVIHGKGTGTLRETVHAFLKQSAVVDSFRLGDESSGSWGATLVALKDSNH
;
A
#
# COMPACT_ATOMS: atom_id res chain seq x y z
N MET A 1 -18.74 -22.09 -10.45
CA MET A 1 -18.24 -20.83 -11.03
C MET A 1 -18.43 -19.84 -9.93
N ASP A 2 -17.41 -19.63 -9.11
CA ASP A 2 -17.47 -18.58 -8.10
C ASP A 2 -17.33 -17.26 -8.84
N GLU A 3 -18.44 -16.53 -8.97
CA GLU A 3 -18.42 -15.13 -9.38
C GLU A 3 -17.60 -14.40 -8.32
N ILE A 4 -16.38 -13.98 -8.68
CA ILE A 4 -15.58 -13.15 -7.80
C ILE A 4 -16.18 -11.75 -7.92
N ASP A 5 -17.06 -11.40 -7.00
CA ASP A 5 -17.54 -10.02 -6.88
C ASP A 5 -16.30 -9.10 -6.79
N PRO A 6 -16.27 -7.99 -7.56
CA PRO A 6 -15.16 -7.06 -7.49
C PRO A 6 -15.02 -6.54 -6.06
N VAL A 7 -13.84 -6.74 -5.46
CA VAL A 7 -13.53 -6.24 -4.12
C VAL A 7 -13.45 -4.72 -4.22
N GLU A 8 -14.45 -4.01 -3.68
CA GLU A 8 -14.38 -2.56 -3.55
C GLU A 8 -13.36 -2.19 -2.47
N ILE A 9 -12.27 -1.55 -2.87
CA ILE A 9 -11.22 -1.10 -1.95
C ILE A 9 -11.49 0.36 -1.57
N PRO A 10 -11.74 0.67 -0.29
CA PRO A 10 -11.93 2.05 0.13
C PRO A 10 -10.62 2.84 0.00
N ILE A 11 -10.66 3.94 -0.74
CA ILE A 11 -9.53 4.87 -0.86
C ILE A 11 -9.57 5.85 0.32
N ASN A 12 -9.10 5.38 1.47
CA ASN A 12 -9.09 6.10 2.76
C ASN A 12 -7.67 6.25 3.35
N GLY A 13 -6.64 5.85 2.58
CA GLY A 13 -5.25 5.86 3.04
C GLY A 13 -4.85 4.60 3.81
N GLU A 14 -5.66 3.54 3.81
CA GLU A 14 -5.31 2.24 4.37
C GLU A 14 -5.53 1.12 3.35
N LEU A 15 -4.48 0.36 3.08
CA LEU A 15 -4.51 -0.77 2.14
C LEU A 15 -4.06 -2.06 2.83
N ASP A 16 -4.97 -3.04 2.91
CA ASP A 16 -4.67 -4.37 3.45
C ASP A 16 -4.34 -5.36 2.32
N LEU A 17 -3.18 -6.00 2.42
CA LEU A 17 -2.66 -6.92 1.41
C LEU A 17 -2.90 -8.40 1.74
N HIS A 18 -3.52 -8.76 2.88
CA HIS A 18 -3.67 -10.16 3.30
C HIS A 18 -4.54 -11.01 2.36
N THR A 19 -5.45 -10.37 1.62
CA THR A 19 -6.35 -11.06 0.67
C THR A 19 -5.81 -11.09 -0.76
N PHE A 20 -4.65 -10.50 -1.02
CA PHE A 20 -4.09 -10.35 -2.36
C PHE A 20 -2.90 -11.29 -2.58
N ARG A 21 -2.74 -11.78 -3.80
CA ARG A 21 -1.59 -12.61 -4.16
C ARG A 21 -0.37 -11.71 -4.34
N PRO A 22 0.85 -12.18 -4.03
CA PRO A 22 2.07 -11.40 -4.21
C PRO A 22 2.27 -10.83 -5.63
N SER A 23 1.76 -11.53 -6.65
CA SER A 23 1.81 -11.07 -8.06
C SER A 23 0.92 -9.86 -8.34
N GLU A 24 -0.13 -9.65 -7.54
CA GLU A 24 -1.12 -8.57 -7.71
C GLU A 24 -0.72 -7.31 -6.92
N VAL A 25 0.12 -7.48 -5.90
CA VAL A 25 0.50 -6.41 -4.96
C VAL A 25 1.10 -5.19 -5.66
N LYS A 26 1.92 -5.40 -6.69
CA LYS A 26 2.57 -4.28 -7.39
C LYS A 26 1.54 -3.39 -8.06
N ASP A 27 0.71 -3.97 -8.93
CA ASP A 27 -0.28 -3.23 -9.71
C ASP A 27 -1.31 -2.59 -8.78
N LEU A 28 -1.71 -3.31 -7.73
CA LEU A 28 -2.61 -2.78 -6.70
C LEU A 28 -2.04 -1.56 -5.97
N LEU A 29 -0.74 -1.56 -5.61
CA LEU A 29 -0.11 -0.42 -4.95
C LEU A 29 -0.03 0.80 -5.86
N GLU A 30 0.22 0.59 -7.14
CA GLU A 30 0.26 1.66 -8.15
C GLU A 30 -1.10 2.33 -8.28
N ASP A 31 -2.15 1.54 -8.55
CA ASP A 31 -3.54 2.02 -8.68
C ASP A 31 -4.03 2.70 -7.40
N TYR A 32 -3.73 2.12 -6.23
CA TYR A 32 -4.17 2.67 -4.95
C TYR A 32 -3.49 4.00 -4.62
N PHE A 33 -2.20 4.14 -4.92
CA PHE A 33 -1.47 5.40 -4.65
C PHE A 33 -1.90 6.52 -5.58
N GLU A 34 -2.17 6.22 -6.84
CA GLU A 34 -2.76 7.18 -7.78
C GLU A 34 -4.13 7.65 -7.27
N ALA A 35 -5.03 6.72 -6.92
CA ALA A 35 -6.35 7.04 -6.39
C ALA A 35 -6.29 7.84 -5.07
N CYS A 36 -5.34 7.53 -4.18
CA CYS A 36 -5.10 8.31 -2.97
C CYS A 36 -4.67 9.74 -3.31
N SER A 37 -3.76 9.89 -4.26
CA SER A 37 -3.27 11.19 -4.69
C SER A 37 -4.36 12.07 -5.29
N GLU A 38 -5.22 11.52 -6.15
CA GLU A 38 -6.39 12.20 -6.71
C GLU A 38 -7.37 12.70 -5.64
N LYS A 39 -7.45 11.99 -4.50
CA LYS A 39 -8.29 12.36 -3.35
C LYS A 39 -7.58 13.27 -2.35
N GLY A 40 -6.34 13.70 -2.62
CA GLY A 40 -5.54 14.52 -1.72
C GLY A 40 -5.07 13.77 -0.46
N ILE A 41 -5.04 12.44 -0.49
CA ILE A 41 -4.53 11.60 0.59
C ILE A 41 -3.02 11.47 0.41
N ALA A 42 -2.25 12.24 1.17
CA ALA A 42 -0.79 12.27 1.07
C ALA A 42 -0.08 11.17 1.89
N SER A 43 -0.81 10.45 2.76
CA SER A 43 -0.24 9.43 3.65
C SER A 43 -1.05 8.15 3.54
N VAL A 44 -0.35 7.04 3.26
CA VAL A 44 -0.95 5.71 3.09
C VAL A 44 -0.29 4.71 4.04
N ARG A 45 -1.12 3.91 4.72
CA ARG A 45 -0.71 2.76 5.53
C ARG A 45 -0.94 1.47 4.76
N VAL A 46 0.14 0.82 4.36
CA VAL A 46 0.12 -0.48 3.69
C VAL A 46 0.31 -1.59 4.73
N ILE A 47 -0.71 -2.40 4.93
CA ILE A 47 -0.76 -3.50 5.89
C ILE A 47 -0.42 -4.79 5.15
N HIS A 48 0.79 -5.30 5.36
CA HIS A 48 1.29 -6.52 4.73
C HIS A 48 1.43 -7.70 5.70
N GLY A 49 1.06 -7.49 6.95
CA GLY A 49 1.19 -8.48 8.01
C GLY A 49 2.63 -8.70 8.46
N LYS A 50 2.76 -9.52 9.52
CA LYS A 50 4.04 -9.85 10.15
C LYS A 50 4.69 -11.06 9.48
N GLY A 51 4.02 -12.21 9.43
CA GLY A 51 4.39 -13.34 8.56
C GLY A 51 5.89 -13.68 8.48
N THR A 52 6.33 -14.15 7.31
CA THR A 52 7.75 -14.41 6.98
C THR A 52 8.50 -13.17 6.51
N GLY A 53 7.81 -12.05 6.29
CA GLY A 53 8.37 -10.82 5.72
C GLY A 53 8.36 -10.74 4.19
N THR A 54 7.87 -11.75 3.47
CA THR A 54 7.85 -11.76 1.99
C THR A 54 7.01 -10.64 1.38
N LEU A 55 5.80 -10.39 1.90
CA LEU A 55 4.96 -9.28 1.43
C LEU A 55 5.60 -7.93 1.75
N ARG A 56 6.19 -7.78 2.96
CA ARG A 56 6.95 -6.58 3.33
C ARG A 56 8.08 -6.31 2.33
N GLU A 57 8.86 -7.33 1.98
CA GLU A 57 9.96 -7.19 1.02
C GLU A 57 9.47 -6.79 -0.38
N THR A 58 8.35 -7.38 -0.81
CA THR A 58 7.70 -7.03 -2.08
C THR A 58 7.24 -5.57 -2.09
N VAL A 59 6.55 -5.13 -1.03
CA VAL A 59 6.12 -3.73 -0.84
C VAL A 59 7.34 -2.82 -0.86
N HIS A 60 8.37 -3.10 -0.06
CA HIS A 60 9.56 -2.25 0.03
C HIS A 60 10.35 -2.19 -1.30
N ALA A 61 10.39 -3.28 -2.06
CA ALA A 61 11.01 -3.30 -3.39
C ALA A 61 10.26 -2.41 -4.38
N PHE A 62 8.92 -2.41 -4.33
CA PHE A 62 8.10 -1.48 -5.11
C PHE A 62 8.33 -0.03 -4.69
N LEU A 63 8.21 0.27 -3.38
CA LEU A 63 8.30 1.64 -2.86
C LEU A 63 9.64 2.32 -3.19
N LYS A 64 10.75 1.57 -3.17
CA LYS A 64 12.08 2.09 -3.53
C LYS A 64 12.20 2.54 -4.98
N GLN A 65 11.35 2.02 -5.87
CA GLN A 65 11.39 2.29 -7.30
C GLN A 65 10.25 3.22 -7.74
N SER A 66 9.27 3.48 -6.87
CA SER A 66 8.08 4.23 -7.21
C SER A 66 8.36 5.73 -7.33
N ALA A 67 7.97 6.33 -8.45
CA ALA A 67 8.15 7.76 -8.70
C ALA A 67 7.18 8.64 -7.89
N VAL A 68 6.04 8.09 -7.46
CA VAL A 68 4.98 8.81 -6.72
C VAL A 68 5.17 8.79 -5.20
N VAL A 69 6.13 8.01 -4.71
CA VAL A 69 6.45 7.93 -3.27
C VAL A 69 7.53 8.96 -2.92
N ASP A 70 7.27 9.76 -1.89
CA ASP A 70 8.24 10.69 -1.32
C ASP A 70 9.15 9.98 -0.31
N SER A 71 8.55 9.29 0.66
CA SER A 71 9.28 8.57 1.70
C SER A 71 8.43 7.43 2.26
N PHE A 72 9.08 6.45 2.89
CA PHE A 72 8.38 5.37 3.58
C PHE A 72 9.17 4.86 4.79
N ARG A 73 8.44 4.33 5.77
CA ARG A 73 9.01 3.73 6.98
C ARG A 73 8.11 2.61 7.50
N LEU A 74 8.67 1.72 8.32
CA LEU A 74 7.83 0.78 9.08
C LEU A 74 6.94 1.54 10.08
N GLY A 75 5.79 0.95 10.39
CA GLY A 75 4.92 1.41 11.45
C GLY A 75 5.59 1.32 12.83
N ASP A 76 5.12 2.15 13.74
CA ASP A 76 5.36 2.08 15.18
C ASP A 76 4.27 1.22 15.87
N GLU A 77 4.34 1.04 17.20
CA GLU A 77 3.38 0.22 17.95
C GLU A 77 1.91 0.62 17.70
N SER A 78 1.63 1.89 17.41
CA SER A 78 0.27 2.41 17.18
C SER A 78 -0.20 2.27 15.72
N SER A 79 0.71 2.07 14.78
CA SER A 79 0.45 2.05 13.33
C SER A 79 0.71 0.69 12.67
N GLY A 80 0.77 -0.39 13.46
CA GLY A 80 0.93 -1.77 12.97
C GLY A 80 2.32 -2.37 13.18
N SER A 81 3.24 -1.63 13.82
CA SER A 81 4.63 -2.00 14.05
C SER A 81 5.29 -2.43 12.73
N TRP A 82 6.12 -3.47 12.75
CA TRP A 82 6.73 -4.03 11.55
C TRP A 82 5.75 -4.79 10.62
N GLY A 83 4.47 -4.87 10.96
CA GLY A 83 3.42 -5.47 10.13
C GLY A 83 2.78 -4.51 9.12
N ALA A 84 3.16 -3.23 9.16
CA ALA A 84 2.70 -2.22 8.23
C ALA A 84 3.85 -1.29 7.82
N THR A 85 3.69 -0.67 6.65
CA THR A 85 4.57 0.37 6.13
C THR A 85 3.75 1.64 5.92
N LEU A 86 4.22 2.74 6.51
CA LEU A 86 3.69 4.08 6.28
C LEU A 86 4.42 4.70 5.10
N VAL A 87 3.66 5.24 4.15
CA VAL A 87 4.13 5.78 2.88
C VAL A 87 3.62 7.22 2.78
N ALA A 88 4.54 8.15 2.57
CA ALA A 88 4.22 9.51 2.17
C ALA A 88 4.25 9.57 0.63
N LEU A 89 3.16 10.02 0.03
CA LEU A 89 3.07 10.27 -1.40
C LEU A 89 3.59 11.67 -1.70
N LYS A 90 4.14 11.87 -2.89
CA LYS A 90 4.50 13.20 -3.37
C LYS A 90 3.23 14.00 -3.61
N ASP A 91 3.31 15.29 -3.33
CA ASP A 91 2.25 16.23 -3.70
C ASP A 91 2.06 16.22 -5.22
N SER A 92 0.88 15.83 -5.67
CA SER A 92 0.48 15.89 -7.08
C SER A 92 0.05 17.30 -7.49
N ASN A 93 0.67 18.33 -6.91
CA ASN A 93 0.37 19.73 -7.22
C ASN A 93 0.93 20.05 -8.62
N HIS A 94 0.17 19.63 -9.65
CA HIS A 94 0.33 20.03 -11.04
C HIS A 94 -0.37 21.36 -11.28
#